data_AF-A0A7T2S632-F1
#
_entry.id   AF-A0A7T2S632-F1
#
_cell.length_a   1.000
_cell.length_b   1.000
_cell.length_c   1.000
_cell.angle_alpha   90.00
_cell.angle_beta   90.00
_cell.angle_gamma   90.00
#
_symmetry.space_group_name_H-M   'P 1'
#
loop_
_entity.id
_entity.type
_entity.pdbx_description
1 polymer ?
#
loop_
_entity_poly.entity_id
_entity_poly.type
_entity_poly.pdbx_seq_one_letter_code
_entity_poly.pdbx_strand_id
1 'polypeptide(L)'
;MVAAALAALGTPALAADYATCLLDNLPGVKNGPAHAAALNLCGSRYPDRFFEVRRGSGRGLLGPKSPEQCTLDKARDTSWQPAAGMIMRACGCLYTPSAGPTDMCERYPLSAEIRAQHPAIKTDADLLKLETHYRKIYAAHPDADALFARKDFWAWVTQDKGRENGIIKGSTDTVIRTMSEFKAQAPTRDRFGGELVPPSDFQFDPSTARRVSP
;
A
#
# COMPACT_ATOMS: atom_id res chain seq x y z
N MET A 1 -22.11 32.52 42.41
CA MET A 1 -22.29 31.74 41.16
C MET A 1 -20.92 31.40 40.62
N VAL A 2 -20.50 30.13 40.72
CA VAL A 2 -19.21 29.66 40.19
C VAL A 2 -19.47 29.04 38.82
N ALA A 3 -19.08 29.73 37.76
CA ALA A 3 -19.14 29.20 36.40
C ALA A 3 -17.86 28.41 36.12
N ALA A 4 -17.96 27.08 36.21
CA ALA A 4 -16.91 26.16 35.78
C ALA A 4 -16.93 26.06 34.25
N ALA A 5 -16.01 26.75 33.58
CA ALA A 5 -15.77 26.58 32.15
C ALA A 5 -14.97 25.29 31.92
N LEU A 6 -15.65 24.23 31.46
CA LEU A 6 -14.97 23.06 30.87
C LEU A 6 -14.33 23.47 29.55
N ALA A 7 -13.04 23.79 29.58
CA ALA A 7 -12.22 23.87 28.37
C ALA A 7 -12.02 22.45 27.84
N ALA A 8 -12.71 22.11 26.75
CA ALA A 8 -12.43 20.92 25.97
C ALA A 8 -11.00 21.05 25.41
N LEU A 9 -10.05 20.38 26.05
CA LEU A 9 -8.74 20.12 25.45
C LEU A 9 -8.96 19.19 24.27
N GLY A 10 -9.22 19.77 23.09
CA GLY A 10 -9.03 19.08 21.84
C GLY A 10 -7.56 18.72 21.75
N THR A 11 -7.20 17.49 22.13
CA THR A 11 -5.89 16.94 21.78
C THR A 11 -5.73 17.14 20.28
N PRO A 12 -4.67 17.82 19.80
CA PRO A 12 -4.43 17.88 18.37
C PRO A 12 -4.30 16.43 17.92
N ALA A 13 -5.30 15.95 17.20
CA ALA A 13 -5.21 14.69 16.49
C ALA A 13 -4.12 14.91 15.45
N LEU A 14 -2.87 14.60 15.81
CA LEU A 14 -1.84 14.33 14.81
C LEU A 14 -2.49 13.29 13.90
N ALA A 15 -2.61 13.63 12.61
CA ALA A 15 -3.15 12.72 11.62
C ALA A 15 -2.35 11.41 11.76
N ALA A 16 -3.01 10.38 12.28
CA ALA A 16 -2.34 9.13 12.55
C ALA A 16 -2.07 8.50 11.18
N ASP A 17 -0.82 8.56 10.74
CA ASP A 17 -0.35 8.02 9.48
C ASP A 17 0.77 7.01 9.73
N TYR A 18 1.26 6.39 8.65
CA TYR A 18 2.32 5.39 8.77
C TYR A 18 3.59 5.94 9.41
N ALA A 19 4.01 7.14 9.06
CA ALA A 19 5.24 7.74 9.58
C ALA A 19 5.12 8.05 11.07
N THR A 20 3.98 8.59 11.50
CA THR A 20 3.68 8.88 12.91
C THR A 20 3.64 7.59 13.72
N CYS A 21 2.98 6.54 13.20
CA CYS A 21 2.97 5.22 13.82
C CYS A 21 4.39 4.66 14.03
N LEU A 22 5.29 4.83 13.06
CA LEU A 22 6.69 4.43 13.22
C LEU A 22 7.39 5.23 14.32
N LEU A 23 7.17 6.54 14.41
CA LEU A 23 7.76 7.39 15.45
C LEU A 23 7.19 7.14 16.86
N ASP A 24 6.08 6.42 16.97
CA ASP A 24 5.50 6.00 18.24
C ASP A 24 5.99 4.61 18.67
N ASN A 25 6.37 3.73 17.73
CA ASN A 25 6.65 2.32 18.01
C ASN A 25 8.12 1.90 17.84
N LEU A 26 8.93 2.66 17.09
CA LEU A 26 10.35 2.36 16.88
C LEU A 26 11.33 2.91 17.93
N PRO A 27 11.08 4.04 18.62
CA PRO A 27 11.98 4.51 19.66
C PRO A 27 12.25 3.44 20.73
N GLY A 28 13.53 3.22 21.04
CA GLY A 28 13.96 2.24 22.04
C GLY A 28 14.03 0.79 21.54
N VAL A 29 13.75 0.52 20.26
CA VAL A 29 13.88 -0.83 19.68
C VAL A 29 15.34 -1.27 19.63
N LYS A 30 15.61 -2.48 20.15
CA LYS A 30 16.99 -3.02 20.31
C LYS A 30 17.28 -4.28 19.50
N ASN A 31 16.30 -4.83 18.79
CA ASN A 31 16.46 -6.07 18.04
C ASN A 31 15.51 -6.17 16.83
N GLY A 32 15.81 -7.12 15.94
CA GLY A 32 15.04 -7.38 14.72
C GLY A 32 13.57 -7.76 14.96
N PRO A 33 13.22 -8.67 15.89
CA PRO A 33 11.83 -9.05 16.14
C PRO A 33 10.93 -7.87 16.54
N ALA A 34 11.37 -7.01 17.46
CA ALA A 34 10.62 -5.83 17.85
C ALA A 34 10.47 -4.83 16.69
N HIS A 35 11.51 -4.66 15.88
CA HIS A 35 11.45 -3.87 14.66
C HIS A 35 10.40 -4.40 13.67
N ALA A 36 10.44 -5.70 13.37
CA ALA A 36 9.49 -6.34 12.45
C ALA A 36 8.04 -6.22 12.98
N ALA A 37 7.83 -6.41 14.29
CA ALA A 37 6.52 -6.24 14.92
C ALA A 37 5.99 -4.81 14.75
N ALA A 38 6.82 -3.80 14.98
CA ALA A 38 6.44 -2.40 14.77
C ALA A 38 6.08 -2.11 13.30
N LEU A 39 6.88 -2.62 12.35
CA LEU A 39 6.60 -2.46 10.91
C LEU A 39 5.30 -3.16 10.48
N ASN A 40 5.03 -4.35 11.02
CA ASN A 40 3.82 -5.10 10.74
C ASN A 40 2.59 -4.40 11.34
N LEU A 41 2.68 -3.94 12.58
CA LEU A 41 1.62 -3.21 13.26
C LEU A 41 1.25 -1.92 12.51
N CYS A 42 2.25 -1.14 12.12
CA CYS A 42 2.00 0.08 11.37
C CYS A 42 1.55 -0.21 9.94
N GLY A 43 2.12 -1.24 9.29
CA GLY A 43 1.76 -1.62 7.92
C GLY A 43 0.36 -2.19 7.80
N SER A 44 -0.15 -2.91 8.81
CA SER A 44 -1.52 -3.43 8.81
C SER A 44 -2.55 -2.33 9.00
N ARG A 45 -2.21 -1.27 9.76
CA ARG A 45 -3.08 -0.10 9.95
C ARG A 45 -3.05 0.86 8.76
N TYR A 46 -1.88 0.98 8.12
CA TYR A 46 -1.64 1.89 6.99
C TYR A 46 -1.05 1.12 5.81
N PRO A 47 -1.89 0.44 5.01
CA PRO A 47 -1.44 -0.48 3.97
C PRO A 47 -0.64 0.23 2.87
N ASP A 48 -0.98 1.49 2.57
CA ASP A 48 -0.27 2.33 1.59
C ASP A 48 1.01 2.98 2.16
N ARG A 49 1.34 2.74 3.43
CA ARG A 49 2.59 3.16 4.08
C ARG A 49 2.94 4.63 3.81
N PHE A 50 4.16 4.92 3.34
CA PHE A 50 4.63 6.28 3.04
C PHE A 50 4.00 6.92 1.79
N PHE A 51 3.32 6.15 0.94
CA PHE A 51 2.69 6.68 -0.27
C PHE A 51 1.47 7.57 0.03
N GLU A 52 0.86 7.42 1.21
CA GLU A 52 -0.26 8.26 1.67
C GLU A 52 0.18 9.29 2.73
N VAL A 53 1.47 9.32 3.09
CA VAL A 53 1.99 10.34 4.00
C VAL A 53 2.42 11.57 3.20
N ARG A 54 1.79 12.71 3.50
CA ARG A 54 2.19 13.99 2.92
C ARG A 54 3.50 14.47 3.55
N ARG A 55 4.47 14.87 2.73
CA ARG A 55 5.72 15.47 3.21
C ARG A 55 5.43 16.71 4.04
N GLY A 56 6.18 16.91 5.11
CA GLY A 56 6.03 18.08 5.97
C GLY A 56 4.75 18.10 6.80
N SER A 57 3.94 17.03 6.81
CA SER A 57 2.67 16.97 7.55
C SER A 57 2.84 17.01 9.08
N GLY A 58 4.02 16.63 9.59
CA GLY A 58 4.36 16.75 11.01
C GLY A 58 4.80 18.16 11.40
N ARG A 59 5.06 19.06 10.44
CA ARG A 59 5.47 20.44 10.73
C ARG A 59 4.28 21.21 11.31
N GLY A 60 4.44 21.67 12.55
CA GLY A 60 3.44 22.47 13.25
C GLY A 60 4.08 23.39 14.30
N LEU A 61 3.26 24.18 14.99
CA LEU A 61 3.72 25.09 16.04
C LEU A 61 4.48 24.34 17.15
N LEU A 62 4.05 23.13 17.50
CA LEU A 62 4.57 22.33 18.61
C LEU A 62 5.48 21.15 18.18
N GLY A 63 5.66 20.91 16.88
CA GLY A 63 6.49 19.81 16.38
C GLY A 63 7.97 20.17 16.19
N PRO A 64 8.86 19.17 16.02
CA PRO A 64 10.24 19.35 15.57
C PRO A 64 10.34 20.32 14.39
N LYS A 65 11.37 21.17 14.40
CA LYS A 65 11.58 22.18 13.36
C LYS A 65 12.35 21.64 12.15
N SER A 66 13.07 20.53 12.32
CA SER A 66 13.80 19.83 11.26
C SER A 66 13.76 18.31 11.42
N PRO A 67 14.03 17.56 10.33
CA PRO A 67 14.20 16.11 10.37
C PRO A 67 15.30 15.63 11.34
N GLU A 68 16.41 16.36 11.43
CA GLU A 68 17.57 16.00 12.24
C GLU A 68 17.23 16.11 13.71
N GLN A 69 16.54 17.17 14.13
CA GLN A 69 16.06 17.31 15.50
C GLN A 69 15.12 16.15 15.87
N CYS A 70 14.15 15.84 15.01
CA CYS A 70 13.26 14.70 15.22
C CYS A 70 14.04 13.38 15.34
N THR A 71 15.01 13.15 14.45
CA THR A 71 15.79 11.91 14.43
C THR A 71 16.64 11.78 15.68
N LEU A 72 17.31 12.86 16.08
CA LEU A 72 18.11 12.91 17.30
C LEU A 72 17.25 12.58 18.53
N ASP A 73 16.07 13.19 18.64
CA ASP A 73 15.19 12.99 19.79
C ASP A 73 14.59 11.58 19.83
N LYS A 74 14.14 11.07 18.68
CA LYS A 74 13.39 9.80 18.59
C LYS A 74 14.29 8.57 18.51
N ALA A 75 15.49 8.67 17.93
CA ALA A 75 16.39 7.54 17.74
C ALA A 75 17.43 7.35 18.86
N ARG A 76 17.56 8.31 19.79
CA ARG A 76 18.62 8.32 20.82
C ARG A 76 18.80 7.00 21.59
N ASP A 77 17.69 6.32 21.90
CA ASP A 77 17.68 5.10 22.73
C ASP A 77 17.55 3.81 21.89
N THR A 78 17.57 3.93 20.55
CA THR A 78 17.33 2.85 19.59
C THR A 78 18.67 2.27 19.13
N SER A 79 19.04 1.09 19.64
CA SER A 79 20.31 0.44 19.30
C SER A 79 20.25 -0.43 18.04
N TRP A 80 19.05 -0.81 17.58
CA TRP A 80 18.89 -1.57 16.34
C TRP A 80 18.95 -0.64 15.12
N GLN A 81 20.01 -0.73 14.34
CA GLN A 81 20.28 0.20 13.24
C GLN A 81 19.14 0.30 12.20
N PRO A 82 18.50 -0.79 11.75
CA PRO A 82 17.33 -0.68 10.87
C PRO A 82 16.14 0.09 11.48
N ALA A 83 15.94 0.00 12.80
CA ALA A 83 14.89 0.78 13.47
C ALA A 83 15.26 2.27 13.52
N ALA A 84 16.51 2.61 13.86
CA ALA A 84 16.99 3.98 13.80
C ALA A 84 16.91 4.58 12.38
N GLY A 85 17.24 3.80 11.35
CA GLY A 85 17.09 4.21 9.95
C GLY A 85 15.65 4.47 9.54
N MET A 86 14.69 3.67 10.04
CA MET A 86 13.27 3.92 9.79
C MET A 86 12.73 5.14 10.54
N ILE A 87 13.21 5.42 11.76
CA ILE A 87 12.93 6.67 12.47
C ILE A 87 13.41 7.86 11.65
N MET A 88 14.66 7.81 11.16
CA MET A 88 15.23 8.85 10.31
C MET A 88 14.39 9.08 9.05
N ARG A 89 13.95 8.01 8.37
CA ARG A 89 13.05 8.11 7.20
C ARG A 89 11.72 8.77 7.55
N ALA A 90 11.09 8.36 8.65
CA ALA A 90 9.82 8.94 9.10
C ALA A 90 9.97 10.43 9.47
N CYS A 91 11.05 10.79 10.17
CA CYS A 91 11.36 12.18 10.47
C CYS A 91 11.62 13.01 9.20
N GLY A 92 12.41 12.48 8.25
CA GLY A 92 12.66 13.11 6.94
C GLY A 92 11.40 13.29 6.10
N CYS A 93 10.44 12.39 6.24
CA CYS A 93 9.12 12.53 5.62
C CYS A 93 8.30 13.65 6.29
N LEU A 94 8.11 13.58 7.61
CA LEU A 94 7.19 14.43 8.35
C LEU A 94 7.69 15.87 8.55
N TYR A 95 9.01 16.07 8.62
CA TYR A 95 9.59 17.35 9.03
C TYR A 95 10.42 18.05 7.95
N THR A 96 10.58 17.45 6.77
CA THR A 96 11.10 18.18 5.60
C THR A 96 10.02 19.14 5.07
N PRO A 97 10.34 20.39 4.70
CA PRO A 97 9.39 21.29 4.05
C PRO A 97 8.74 20.66 2.82
N SER A 98 7.45 20.93 2.64
CA SER A 98 6.67 20.43 1.52
C SER A 98 6.67 21.45 0.37
N ALA A 99 6.79 20.97 -0.87
CA ALA A 99 6.65 21.79 -2.07
C ALA A 99 5.18 22.08 -2.44
N GLY A 100 4.22 21.38 -1.83
CA GLY A 100 2.80 21.54 -2.17
C GLY A 100 1.90 20.40 -1.65
N PRO A 101 0.59 20.47 -1.89
CA PRO A 101 -0.37 19.50 -1.37
C PRO A 101 -0.19 18.07 -1.92
N THR A 102 0.44 17.92 -3.08
CA THR A 102 0.72 16.64 -3.77
C THR A 102 2.11 16.07 -3.46
N ASP A 103 2.87 16.76 -2.60
CA ASP A 103 4.22 16.38 -2.24
C ASP A 103 4.18 15.25 -1.20
N MET A 104 4.13 14.02 -1.68
CA MET A 104 4.08 12.80 -0.85
C MET A 104 5.48 12.33 -0.46
N CYS A 105 5.59 11.62 0.66
CA CYS A 105 6.85 11.08 1.14
C CYS A 105 7.43 10.01 0.22
N GLU A 106 6.57 9.25 -0.45
CA GLU A 106 6.94 8.30 -1.49
C GLU A 106 6.02 8.47 -2.69
N ARG A 107 6.60 8.41 -3.90
CA ARG A 107 5.87 8.43 -5.17
C ARG A 107 6.17 7.17 -5.95
N TYR A 108 5.24 6.77 -6.80
CA TYR A 108 5.42 5.64 -7.70
C TYR A 108 5.73 6.17 -9.10
N PRO A 109 7.02 6.37 -9.46
CA PRO A 109 7.37 7.02 -10.71
C PRO A 109 6.95 6.14 -11.88
N LEU A 110 5.99 6.62 -12.68
CA LEU A 110 5.61 5.95 -13.92
C LEU A 110 6.69 6.12 -14.98
N SER A 111 6.85 5.10 -15.82
CA SER A 111 7.73 5.15 -16.98
C SER A 111 7.25 6.19 -17.99
N ALA A 112 8.14 6.61 -18.89
CA ALA A 112 7.79 7.57 -19.95
C ALA A 112 6.70 7.01 -20.87
N GLU A 113 6.73 5.70 -21.12
CA GLU A 113 5.78 4.98 -21.98
C GLU A 113 4.38 5.00 -21.37
N ILE A 114 4.24 4.68 -20.07
CA ILE A 114 2.95 4.76 -19.39
C ILE A 114 2.44 6.20 -19.43
N ARG A 115 3.27 7.19 -19.12
CA ARG A 115 2.84 8.61 -19.17
C ARG A 115 2.36 9.02 -20.56
N ALA A 116 3.00 8.55 -21.62
CA ALA A 116 2.59 8.84 -23.00
C ALA A 116 1.21 8.26 -23.36
N GLN A 117 0.79 7.16 -22.70
CA GLN A 117 -0.54 6.57 -22.88
C GLN A 117 -1.66 7.38 -22.21
N HIS A 118 -1.32 8.34 -21.35
CA HIS A 118 -2.28 9.16 -20.60
C HIS A 118 -2.14 10.66 -20.95
N PRO A 119 -2.41 11.08 -22.20
CA PRO A 119 -2.25 12.47 -22.64
C PRO A 119 -3.18 13.47 -21.94
N ALA A 120 -4.19 12.98 -21.22
CA ALA A 120 -5.13 13.80 -20.46
C ALA A 120 -4.56 14.33 -19.12
N ILE A 121 -3.40 13.84 -18.68
CA ILE A 121 -2.75 14.27 -17.43
C ILE A 121 -2.13 15.65 -17.63
N LYS A 122 -2.68 16.67 -16.96
CA LYS A 122 -2.24 18.08 -17.10
C LYS A 122 -1.69 18.68 -15.82
N THR A 123 -2.01 18.09 -14.67
CA THR A 123 -1.62 18.62 -13.36
C THR A 123 -0.85 17.59 -12.55
N ASP A 124 -0.07 18.04 -11.57
CA ASP A 124 0.61 17.12 -10.64
C ASP A 124 -0.39 16.31 -9.79
N ALA A 125 -1.58 16.87 -9.53
CA ALA A 125 -2.66 16.15 -8.87
C ALA A 125 -3.20 15.00 -9.73
N ASP A 126 -3.33 15.20 -11.04
CA ASP A 126 -3.71 14.14 -11.97
C ASP A 126 -2.63 13.07 -12.06
N LEU A 127 -1.36 13.48 -12.12
CA LEU A 127 -0.24 12.56 -12.11
C LEU A 127 -0.22 11.73 -10.82
N LEU A 128 -0.41 12.34 -9.65
CA LEU A 128 -0.45 11.64 -8.37
C LEU A 128 -1.59 10.62 -8.30
N LYS A 129 -2.77 10.95 -8.85
CA LYS A 129 -3.90 10.00 -8.98
C LYS A 129 -3.53 8.82 -9.86
N LEU A 130 -2.89 9.07 -11.00
CA LEU A 130 -2.46 8.02 -11.93
C LEU A 130 -1.38 7.12 -11.31
N GLU A 131 -0.36 7.71 -10.68
CA GLU A 131 0.69 6.98 -9.95
C GLU A 131 0.08 6.10 -8.84
N THR A 132 -0.91 6.63 -8.12
CA THR A 132 -1.64 5.89 -7.09
C THR A 132 -2.44 4.72 -7.66
N HIS A 133 -3.10 4.92 -8.80
CA HIS A 133 -3.85 3.88 -9.49
C HIS A 133 -2.95 2.70 -9.88
N TYR A 134 -1.85 2.96 -10.59
CA TYR A 134 -0.91 1.92 -11.00
C TYR A 134 -0.22 1.26 -9.81
N ARG A 135 0.22 2.03 -8.80
CA ARG A 135 0.84 1.48 -7.60
C ARG A 135 -0.06 0.43 -6.94
N LYS A 136 -1.33 0.78 -6.72
CA LYS A 136 -2.28 -0.12 -6.06
C LYS A 136 -2.56 -1.38 -6.91
N ILE A 137 -2.61 -1.24 -8.24
CA ILE A 137 -2.71 -2.40 -9.14
C ILE A 137 -1.49 -3.31 -9.01
N TYR A 138 -0.27 -2.79 -9.12
CA TYR A 138 0.95 -3.61 -9.03
C TYR A 138 1.21 -4.17 -7.63
N ALA A 139 0.74 -3.49 -6.58
CA ALA A 139 0.80 -4.02 -5.22
C ALA A 139 -0.11 -5.26 -5.06
N ALA A 140 -1.28 -5.26 -5.69
CA ALA A 140 -2.20 -6.41 -5.66
C ALA A 140 -1.83 -7.50 -6.67
N HIS A 141 -1.31 -7.11 -7.84
CA HIS A 141 -0.92 -7.98 -8.94
C HIS A 141 0.46 -7.59 -9.47
N PRO A 142 1.55 -8.09 -8.85
CA PRO A 142 2.91 -7.88 -9.36
C PRO A 142 3.13 -8.44 -10.76
N ASP A 143 2.27 -9.37 -11.18
CA ASP A 143 2.22 -10.01 -12.50
C ASP A 143 1.31 -9.28 -13.51
N ALA A 144 0.87 -8.05 -13.22
CA ALA A 144 -0.10 -7.33 -14.05
C ALA A 144 0.30 -7.28 -15.53
N ASP A 145 1.55 -6.91 -15.84
CA ASP A 145 2.00 -6.79 -17.24
C ASP A 145 1.99 -8.15 -17.97
N ALA A 146 2.41 -9.21 -17.26
CA ALA A 146 2.37 -10.56 -17.80
C ALA A 146 0.93 -11.03 -18.05
N LEU A 147 0.00 -10.64 -17.18
CA LEU A 147 -1.42 -10.90 -17.35
C LEU A 147 -1.99 -10.13 -18.56
N PHE A 148 -1.67 -8.84 -18.70
CA PHE A 148 -2.09 -8.03 -19.84
C PHE A 148 -1.50 -8.48 -21.18
N ALA A 149 -0.36 -9.18 -21.18
CA ALA A 149 0.20 -9.78 -22.38
C ALA A 149 -0.52 -11.06 -22.85
N ARG A 150 -1.37 -11.67 -22.01
CA ARG A 150 -2.05 -12.93 -22.31
C ARG A 150 -3.25 -12.75 -23.22
N LYS A 151 -3.32 -13.56 -24.28
CA LYS A 151 -4.47 -13.56 -25.22
C LYS A 151 -5.75 -14.08 -24.60
N ASP A 152 -5.67 -15.11 -23.76
CA ASP A 152 -6.83 -15.71 -23.10
C ASP A 152 -7.44 -14.78 -22.05
N PHE A 153 -6.62 -13.96 -21.39
CA PHE A 153 -7.10 -12.87 -20.53
C PHE A 153 -7.98 -11.90 -21.32
N TRP A 154 -7.50 -11.35 -22.44
CA TRP A 154 -8.29 -10.42 -23.25
C TRP A 154 -9.51 -11.07 -23.89
N ALA A 155 -9.42 -12.33 -24.32
CA ALA A 155 -10.57 -13.09 -24.80
C ALA A 155 -11.66 -13.20 -23.72
N TRP A 156 -11.28 -13.50 -22.48
CA TRP A 156 -12.21 -13.53 -21.34
C TRP A 156 -12.75 -12.14 -21.00
N VAL A 157 -11.90 -11.11 -20.93
CA VAL A 157 -12.32 -9.73 -20.62
C VAL A 157 -13.33 -9.23 -21.63
N THR A 158 -13.09 -9.43 -22.93
CA THR A 158 -13.92 -8.88 -24.02
C THR A 158 -15.23 -9.63 -24.26
N GLN A 159 -15.42 -10.81 -23.67
CA GLN A 159 -16.71 -11.52 -23.65
C GLN A 159 -17.79 -10.76 -22.87
N ASP A 160 -17.39 -9.88 -21.93
CA ASP A 160 -18.31 -9.12 -21.10
C ASP A 160 -17.96 -7.63 -21.16
N LYS A 161 -18.90 -6.80 -21.63
CA LYS A 161 -18.68 -5.35 -21.76
C LYS A 161 -18.49 -4.64 -20.42
N GLY A 162 -19.00 -5.19 -19.33
CA GLY A 162 -18.74 -4.70 -17.99
C GLY A 162 -17.28 -4.91 -17.58
N ARG A 163 -16.73 -6.11 -17.82
CA ARG A 163 -15.32 -6.43 -17.58
C ARG A 163 -14.38 -5.61 -18.45
N GLU A 164 -14.66 -5.52 -19.74
CA GLU A 164 -13.86 -4.71 -20.68
C GLU A 164 -13.81 -3.25 -20.24
N ASN A 165 -14.96 -2.64 -19.94
CA ASN A 165 -15.00 -1.27 -19.43
C ASN A 165 -14.32 -1.15 -18.06
N GLY A 166 -14.44 -2.17 -17.20
CA GLY A 166 -13.79 -2.21 -15.89
C GLY A 166 -12.27 -2.20 -15.97
N ILE A 167 -11.68 -2.88 -16.95
CA ILE A 167 -10.23 -2.88 -17.20
C ILE A 167 -9.76 -1.57 -17.84
N ILE A 168 -10.49 -1.05 -18.84
CA ILE A 168 -10.02 0.10 -19.63
C ILE A 168 -10.28 1.44 -18.92
N LYS A 169 -11.41 1.54 -18.20
CA LYS A 169 -11.92 2.82 -17.66
C LYS A 169 -12.32 2.73 -16.18
N GLY A 170 -12.23 1.54 -15.58
CA GLY A 170 -12.73 1.31 -14.23
C GLY A 170 -11.86 1.94 -13.15
N SER A 171 -12.37 1.91 -11.92
CA SER A 171 -11.59 2.25 -10.74
C SER A 171 -10.47 1.25 -10.50
N THR A 172 -9.48 1.65 -9.70
CA THR A 172 -8.41 0.76 -9.21
C THR A 172 -8.95 -0.58 -8.69
N ASP A 173 -9.96 -0.54 -7.82
CA ASP A 173 -10.57 -1.74 -7.23
C ASP A 173 -11.26 -2.61 -8.28
N THR A 174 -11.86 -1.99 -9.30
CA THR A 174 -12.48 -2.71 -10.41
C THR A 174 -11.43 -3.47 -11.21
N VAL A 175 -10.29 -2.84 -11.53
CA VAL A 175 -9.18 -3.49 -12.22
C VAL A 175 -8.62 -4.65 -11.40
N ILE A 176 -8.28 -4.40 -10.12
CA ILE A 176 -7.73 -5.41 -9.20
C ILE A 176 -8.69 -6.60 -9.07
N ARG A 177 -9.98 -6.34 -8.90
CA ARG A 177 -11.00 -7.39 -8.78
C ARG A 177 -11.09 -8.20 -10.05
N THR A 178 -11.16 -7.55 -11.21
CA THR A 178 -11.27 -8.23 -12.51
C THR A 178 -10.07 -9.14 -12.79
N MET A 179 -8.86 -8.68 -12.49
CA MET A 179 -7.65 -9.49 -12.59
C MET A 179 -7.66 -10.69 -11.63
N SER A 180 -8.15 -10.49 -10.41
CA SER A 180 -8.30 -11.57 -9.41
C SER A 180 -9.32 -12.61 -9.84
N GLU A 181 -10.46 -12.18 -10.37
CA GLU A 181 -11.53 -13.05 -10.89
C GLU A 181 -11.02 -13.93 -12.03
N PHE A 182 -10.23 -13.38 -12.96
CA PHE A 182 -9.60 -14.18 -14.01
C PHE A 182 -8.62 -15.21 -13.45
N LYS A 183 -7.74 -14.79 -12.52
CA LYS A 183 -6.75 -15.69 -11.91
C LYS A 183 -7.41 -16.82 -11.10
N ALA A 184 -8.58 -16.59 -10.52
CA ALA A 184 -9.36 -17.61 -9.82
C ALA A 184 -10.04 -18.61 -10.79
N GLN A 185 -10.33 -18.19 -12.02
CA GLN A 185 -10.94 -19.04 -13.06
C GLN A 185 -9.92 -19.77 -13.93
N ALA A 186 -8.72 -19.22 -14.05
CA ALA A 186 -7.65 -19.86 -14.79
C ALA A 186 -7.32 -21.20 -14.11
N PRO A 187 -7.43 -22.34 -14.81
CA PRO A 187 -6.97 -23.60 -14.26
C PRO A 187 -5.52 -23.39 -13.85
N THR A 188 -5.23 -23.67 -12.58
CA THR A 188 -3.87 -23.64 -12.06
C THR A 188 -3.07 -24.65 -12.87
N ARG A 189 -2.40 -24.21 -13.94
CA ARG A 189 -1.50 -25.09 -14.67
C ARG A 189 -0.27 -25.26 -13.82
N ASP A 190 0.07 -26.50 -13.48
CA ASP A 190 1.31 -26.78 -12.79
C ASP A 190 2.52 -26.37 -13.67
N ARG A 191 3.71 -26.41 -13.07
CA ARG A 191 4.96 -26.03 -13.73
C ARG A 191 5.31 -26.89 -14.97
N PHE A 192 4.54 -27.96 -15.23
CA PHE A 192 4.68 -28.91 -16.32
C PHE A 192 3.48 -28.86 -17.30
N GLY A 193 2.57 -27.90 -17.16
CA GLY A 193 1.42 -27.71 -18.04
C GLY A 193 0.22 -28.62 -17.76
N GLY A 194 0.25 -29.39 -16.67
CA GLY A 194 -0.88 -30.18 -16.17
C GLY A 194 -1.93 -29.30 -15.50
N GLU A 195 -3.21 -29.59 -15.74
CA GLU A 195 -4.33 -28.88 -15.13
C GLU A 195 -4.48 -29.31 -13.66
N LEU A 196 -4.22 -28.40 -12.71
CA LEU A 196 -4.51 -28.66 -11.30
C LEU A 196 -6.01 -28.51 -11.09
N VAL A 197 -6.66 -29.65 -10.86
CA VAL A 197 -8.07 -29.77 -10.49
C VAL A 197 -8.32 -28.96 -9.21
N PRO A 198 -9.34 -28.08 -9.17
CA PRO A 198 -9.64 -27.28 -7.99
C PRO A 198 -10.02 -28.16 -6.78
N PRO A 199 -9.77 -27.70 -5.54
CA PRO A 199 -10.04 -28.48 -4.33
C PRO A 199 -11.52 -28.86 -4.13
N SER A 200 -12.43 -28.17 -4.83
CA SER A 200 -13.88 -28.39 -4.76
C SER A 200 -14.33 -29.73 -5.33
N ASP A 201 -13.51 -30.37 -6.17
CA ASP A 201 -13.90 -31.58 -6.91
C ASP A 201 -13.42 -32.86 -6.22
N PHE A 202 -12.75 -32.75 -5.08
CA PHE A 202 -12.39 -33.90 -4.25
C PHE A 202 -13.51 -34.21 -3.26
N GLN A 203 -14.34 -35.20 -3.59
CA GLN A 203 -15.19 -35.83 -2.58
C GLN A 203 -14.34 -36.72 -1.67
N PHE A 204 -14.47 -36.49 -0.36
CA PHE A 204 -13.86 -37.34 0.65
C PHE A 204 -14.71 -38.61 0.78
N ASP A 205 -14.15 -39.77 0.44
CA ASP A 205 -14.79 -41.05 0.71
C ASP A 205 -14.43 -41.50 2.14
N PRO A 206 -15.38 -41.44 3.09
CA PRO A 206 -15.11 -41.82 4.48
C PRO A 206 -14.88 -43.33 4.67
N SER A 207 -15.22 -44.16 3.68
CA SER A 207 -15.03 -45.61 3.77
C SER A 207 -13.59 -46.05 3.49
N THR A 208 -12.84 -45.26 2.71
CA THR A 208 -11.45 -45.56 2.32
C THR A 208 -10.43 -44.59 2.90
N ALA A 209 -10.88 -43.50 3.55
CA ALA A 209 -10.05 -42.43 4.08
C ALA A 209 -9.05 -41.87 3.05
N ARG A 210 -9.43 -41.85 1.77
CA ARG A 210 -8.64 -41.28 0.68
C ARG A 210 -9.45 -40.24 -0.09
N ARG A 211 -8.72 -39.28 -0.66
CA ARG A 211 -9.27 -38.39 -1.70
C ARG A 211 -9.35 -39.17 -3.00
N VAL A 212 -10.55 -39.19 -3.60
CA VAL A 212 -10.79 -39.83 -4.89
C VAL A 212 -11.09 -38.72 -5.90
N SER A 213 -10.43 -38.78 -7.06
CA SER A 213 -10.83 -37.98 -8.23
C SER A 213 -11.98 -38.69 -8.94
N PRO A 214 -12.87 -37.96 -9.65
CA PRO A 214 -13.87 -38.61 -10.50
C PRO A 214 -13.23 -39.53 -11.55
#